data_AF-A0A955N402-F1
#
_entry.id   AF-A0A955N402-F1
#
_cell.length_a   1.000
_cell.length_b   1.000
_cell.length_c   1.000
_cell.angle_alpha   90.00
_cell.angle_beta   90.00
_cell.angle_gamma   90.00
#
_symmetry.space_group_name_H-M   'P 1'
#
loop_
_entity.id
_entity.type
_entity.pdbx_description
1 polymer ?
#
loop_
_entity_poly.entity_id
_entity_poly.type
_entity_poly.pdbx_seq_one_letter_code
_entity_poly.pdbx_strand_id
1 'polypeptide(L)'
;MSTLTPELAGITSTIQCAGLKQITQEPVPGDLSRARDLAPLSFSLHCLGGTWDGYLVGWQENNMRLRLTGFPPIELSQIIELKYCISGQDHPLKKFQGMIKDIQVEPGRTAWEGTTDILLVCLTENDATDFFSSHTRVLLPQGESPMVHGQVLKGSFNSFGKIHNHEPSDLLSGVSFFEKQEEMKDGSLILQKTGVSTSRLTIEKGNGQQISAYHDQPIEGNSTDRPVVVIAPGYGETKRDYLTLAYYFASNGYHVVRYDHTNHVGESDGLHYHVSLSSMKDDFQTVARYVRGTWPHSAIIGVAASLASRVALKAEAECPSLSLLIMLMSIVNVQRSAATVHQEDLFAAYGNEPCPASANFL
;
A
#
# COMPACT_ATOMS: atom_id res chain seq x y z
N MET A 1 45.47 -30.10 13.31
CA MET A 1 45.28 -29.42 12.01
C MET A 1 44.20 -28.37 12.23
N SER A 2 44.60 -27.10 12.30
CA SER A 2 43.72 -25.95 12.52
C SER A 2 43.09 -25.50 11.21
N THR A 3 41.79 -25.29 11.18
CA THR A 3 41.10 -24.63 10.07
C THR A 3 40.47 -23.34 10.58
N LEU A 4 40.98 -22.25 10.02
CA LEU A 4 40.67 -20.84 10.29
C LEU A 4 39.28 -20.47 9.74
N THR A 5 38.52 -19.72 10.53
CA THR A 5 37.34 -18.94 10.13
C THR A 5 37.77 -17.59 9.54
N PRO A 6 37.11 -17.06 8.50
CA PRO A 6 37.40 -15.71 8.01
C PRO A 6 36.53 -14.66 8.72
N GLU A 7 37.18 -13.60 9.20
CA GLU A 7 36.58 -12.37 9.70
C GLU A 7 35.99 -11.52 8.56
N LEU A 8 34.77 -11.02 8.73
CA LEU A 8 34.16 -9.98 7.89
C LEU A 8 34.50 -8.60 8.45
N ALA A 9 35.37 -7.87 7.76
CA ALA A 9 35.65 -6.47 8.04
C ALA A 9 34.55 -5.57 7.43
N GLY A 10 33.88 -4.79 8.28
CA GLY A 10 32.88 -3.80 7.91
C GLY A 10 33.50 -2.54 7.32
N ILE A 11 32.95 -2.07 6.20
CA ILE A 11 33.27 -0.77 5.59
C ILE A 11 32.14 0.19 5.96
N THR A 12 32.42 1.14 6.85
CA THR A 12 31.53 2.28 7.14
C THR A 12 32.02 3.49 6.34
N SER A 13 31.15 4.04 5.49
CA SER A 13 31.40 5.27 4.73
C SER A 13 30.75 6.44 5.45
N THR A 14 31.56 7.30 6.07
CA THR A 14 31.13 8.59 6.64
C THR A 14 31.23 9.66 5.54
N ILE A 15 30.09 10.23 5.12
CA ILE A 15 30.07 11.39 4.24
C ILE A 15 29.88 12.64 5.10
N GLN A 16 30.90 13.48 5.14
CA GLN A 16 30.95 14.76 5.83
C GLN A 16 30.64 15.86 4.79
N CYS A 17 29.50 16.54 4.92
CA CYS A 17 29.19 17.72 4.09
C CYS A 17 29.61 19.00 4.82
N ALA A 18 30.54 19.72 4.21
CA ALA A 18 31.04 21.02 4.66
C ALA A 18 30.05 22.16 4.36
N GLY A 19 30.13 23.22 5.17
CA GLY A 19 29.09 24.22 5.34
C GLY A 19 28.86 25.21 4.20
N LEU A 20 27.64 25.74 4.18
CA LEU A 20 27.22 26.94 3.45
C LEU A 20 26.81 28.00 4.48
N LYS A 21 27.53 29.13 4.48
CA LYS A 21 27.22 30.32 5.28
C LYS A 21 25.91 30.95 4.77
N GLN A 22 24.93 31.09 5.65
CA GLN A 22 23.74 31.91 5.41
C GLN A 22 24.04 33.38 5.69
N ILE A 23 23.76 34.25 4.72
CA ILE A 23 23.73 35.70 4.86
C ILE A 23 22.32 36.06 5.34
N THR A 24 22.22 36.70 6.50
CA THR A 24 20.96 37.18 7.07
C THR A 24 20.68 38.59 6.52
N GLN A 25 19.59 38.74 5.76
CA GLN A 25 18.92 40.03 5.57
C GLN A 25 17.50 39.91 6.12
N GLU A 26 17.11 40.87 6.96
CA GLU A 26 15.76 40.95 7.53
C GLU A 26 14.72 41.34 6.46
N PRO A 27 13.57 40.64 6.38
CA PRO A 27 12.53 40.97 5.42
C PRO A 27 11.51 41.98 5.96
N VAL A 28 11.16 42.95 5.10
CA VAL A 28 10.05 43.91 5.25
C VAL A 28 8.70 43.18 5.08
N PRO A 29 7.63 43.52 5.82
CA PRO A 29 6.35 42.81 5.77
C PRO A 29 5.50 43.25 4.55
N GLY A 30 4.98 42.31 3.76
CA GLY A 30 3.90 42.62 2.80
C GLY A 30 3.70 41.74 1.56
N ASP A 31 4.51 40.70 1.30
CA ASP A 31 4.35 39.87 0.10
C ASP A 31 4.46 38.37 0.45
N LEU A 32 3.36 37.62 0.27
CA LEU A 32 3.19 36.20 0.62
C LEU A 32 3.20 35.26 -0.59
N SER A 33 3.67 35.72 -1.75
CA SER A 33 4.00 34.84 -2.89
C SER A 33 5.14 33.84 -2.60
N ARG A 34 5.69 33.83 -1.38
CA ARG A 34 6.84 33.02 -0.94
C ARG A 34 6.54 31.93 0.10
N ALA A 35 5.30 31.43 0.20
CA ALA A 35 5.02 30.23 1.01
C ALA A 35 5.66 28.93 0.45
N ARG A 36 6.58 29.03 -0.53
CA ARG A 36 7.26 27.91 -1.19
C ARG A 36 8.48 27.37 -0.45
N ASP A 37 8.93 28.03 0.63
CA ASP A 37 10.19 27.69 1.31
C ASP A 37 9.99 27.24 2.77
N LEU A 38 8.89 26.54 3.08
CA LEU A 38 8.85 25.76 4.32
C LEU A 38 9.79 24.56 4.15
N ALA A 39 10.79 24.43 5.01
CA ALA A 39 11.62 23.24 5.07
C ALA A 39 10.70 22.00 5.15
N PRO A 40 11.02 20.89 4.45
CA PRO A 40 10.15 19.71 4.43
C PRO A 40 9.89 19.26 5.86
N LEU A 41 8.62 19.27 6.26
CA LEU A 41 8.23 18.87 7.61
C LEU A 41 8.26 17.35 7.68
N SER A 42 9.12 16.79 8.55
CA SER A 42 9.24 15.34 8.71
C SER A 42 7.92 14.72 9.13
N PHE A 43 7.59 13.61 8.47
CA PHE A 43 6.34 12.89 8.63
C PHE A 43 6.62 11.40 8.78
N SER A 44 5.93 10.73 9.68
CA SER A 44 6.00 9.29 9.85
C SER A 44 4.61 8.69 9.82
N LEU A 45 4.33 7.83 8.84
CA LEU A 45 3.04 7.17 8.65
C LEU A 45 3.08 5.77 9.25
N HIS A 46 2.24 5.52 10.23
CA HIS A 46 1.95 4.19 10.75
C HIS A 46 0.77 3.59 9.99
N CYS A 47 1.03 2.52 9.24
CA CYS A 47 0.00 1.75 8.52
C CYS A 47 0.29 0.25 8.61
N LEU A 48 -0.44 -0.57 7.84
CA LEU A 48 -0.17 -2.01 7.80
C LEU A 48 1.29 -2.24 7.39
N GLY A 49 1.95 -3.25 7.95
CA GLY A 49 3.33 -3.58 7.58
C GLY A 49 4.42 -2.68 8.16
N GLY A 50 4.10 -1.60 8.89
CA GLY A 50 5.07 -0.86 9.68
C GLY A 50 4.93 0.66 9.69
N THR A 51 6.07 1.32 9.86
CA THR A 51 6.20 2.78 9.93
C THR A 51 6.98 3.27 8.72
N TRP A 52 6.48 4.31 8.07
CA TRP A 52 7.00 4.82 6.81
C TRP A 52 7.36 6.29 6.96
N ASP A 53 8.63 6.62 6.75
CA ASP A 53 9.12 7.98 6.92
C ASP A 53 9.02 8.78 5.62
N GLY A 54 8.75 10.07 5.76
CA GLY A 54 8.62 10.98 4.65
C GLY A 54 8.56 12.43 5.08
N TYR A 55 7.97 13.26 4.23
CA TYR A 55 7.84 14.68 4.46
C TYR A 55 6.62 15.27 3.79
N LEU A 56 6.12 16.35 4.38
CA LEU A 56 5.12 17.21 3.75
C LEU A 56 5.79 18.00 2.61
N VAL A 57 5.32 17.79 1.38
CA VAL A 57 5.84 18.48 0.18
C VAL A 57 5.17 19.83 -0.01
N GLY A 58 3.87 19.91 0.28
CA GLY A 58 3.13 21.15 0.10
C GLY A 58 1.68 21.03 0.55
N TRP A 59 1.08 22.20 0.72
CA TRP A 59 -0.32 22.36 1.08
C TRP A 59 -0.93 23.42 0.16
N GLN A 60 -2.05 23.09 -0.48
CA GLN A 60 -2.81 24.03 -1.30
C GLN A 60 -4.30 23.80 -1.08
N GLU A 61 -5.00 24.83 -0.60
CA GLU A 61 -6.43 24.78 -0.26
C GLU A 61 -6.75 23.65 0.74
N ASN A 62 -7.46 22.61 0.29
CA ASN A 62 -7.80 21.41 1.07
C ASN A 62 -6.99 20.19 0.61
N ASN A 63 -5.91 20.39 -0.15
CA ASN A 63 -5.05 19.33 -0.66
C ASN A 63 -3.71 19.38 0.06
N MET A 64 -3.35 18.26 0.66
CA MET A 64 -2.05 18.07 1.27
C MET A 64 -1.28 17.00 0.49
N ARG A 65 -0.06 17.34 0.06
CA ARG A 65 0.83 16.40 -0.63
C ARG A 65 1.90 15.90 0.32
N LEU A 66 1.86 14.60 0.61
CA LEU A 66 2.88 13.90 1.39
C LEU A 66 3.78 13.13 0.44
N ARG A 67 5.08 13.07 0.74
CA ARG A 67 6.03 12.20 0.06
C ARG A 67 6.60 11.24 1.07
N LEU A 68 6.37 9.96 0.86
CA LEU A 68 6.88 8.88 1.70
C LEU A 68 8.03 8.15 1.01
N THR A 69 8.99 7.71 1.80
CA THR A 69 10.06 6.82 1.35
C THR A 69 9.51 5.39 1.33
N GLY A 70 9.65 4.72 0.19
CA GLY A 70 9.12 3.38 -0.04
C GLY A 70 7.65 3.37 -0.47
N PHE A 71 7.00 2.21 -0.32
CA PHE A 71 5.67 1.91 -0.85
C PHE A 71 4.75 1.40 0.26
N PRO A 72 4.24 2.30 1.12
CA PRO A 72 3.32 1.93 2.17
C PRO A 72 2.08 1.23 1.59
N PRO A 73 1.55 0.20 2.26
CA PRO A 73 0.34 -0.50 1.83
C PRO A 73 -0.89 0.35 2.17
N ILE A 74 -1.07 1.43 1.42
CA ILE A 74 -2.19 2.36 1.48
C ILE A 74 -2.98 2.32 0.18
N GLU A 75 -4.27 2.64 0.25
CA GLU A 75 -5.19 2.55 -0.88
C GLU A 75 -5.96 3.87 -1.05
N LEU A 76 -6.43 4.14 -2.26
CA LEU A 76 -7.33 5.26 -2.51
C LEU A 76 -8.56 5.19 -1.60
N SER A 77 -9.05 6.34 -1.19
CA SER A 77 -10.18 6.52 -0.26
C SER A 77 -9.93 6.08 1.19
N GLN A 78 -8.74 5.59 1.55
CA GLN A 78 -8.40 5.39 2.96
C GLN A 78 -8.31 6.74 3.69
N ILE A 79 -8.71 6.73 4.96
CA ILE A 79 -8.65 7.91 5.83
C ILE A 79 -7.37 7.83 6.66
N ILE A 80 -6.52 8.84 6.54
CA ILE A 80 -5.33 9.05 7.35
C ILE A 80 -5.65 10.09 8.42
N GLU A 81 -5.51 9.71 9.69
CA GLU A 81 -5.49 10.64 10.82
C GLU A 81 -4.05 11.14 11.03
N LEU A 82 -3.83 12.45 10.92
CA LEU A 82 -2.56 13.10 11.20
C LEU A 82 -2.61 13.74 12.58
N LYS A 83 -1.57 13.51 13.36
CA LYS A 83 -1.33 14.08 14.69
C LYS A 83 -0.03 14.86 14.65
N TYR A 84 -0.12 16.11 15.06
CA TYR A 84 1.04 16.99 15.14
C TYR A 84 1.63 16.92 16.55
N CYS A 85 2.90 16.56 16.67
CA CYS A 85 3.59 16.44 17.96
C CYS A 85 4.83 17.35 17.99
N ILE A 86 5.01 18.08 19.10
CA ILE A 86 6.26 18.80 19.41
C ILE A 86 6.79 18.22 20.73
N SER A 87 8.01 17.66 20.70
CA SER A 87 8.74 17.14 21.87
C SER A 87 7.93 16.22 22.81
N GLY A 88 7.24 15.24 22.23
CA GLY A 88 6.55 14.19 23.00
C GLY A 88 5.36 14.68 23.83
N GLN A 89 4.96 15.95 23.70
CA GLN A 89 3.70 16.45 24.21
C GLN A 89 2.70 16.53 23.05
N ASP A 90 1.50 16.00 23.30
CA ASP A 90 0.37 16.15 22.37
C ASP A 90 0.09 17.64 22.21
N HIS A 91 0.35 18.16 21.01
CA HIS A 91 0.07 19.56 20.72
C HIS A 91 -1.47 19.71 20.63
N PRO A 92 -2.08 20.72 21.27
CA PRO A 92 -3.53 20.94 21.21
C PRO A 92 -4.03 21.32 19.80
N LEU A 93 -3.14 21.46 18.82
CA LEU A 93 -3.51 21.66 17.42
C LEU A 93 -3.94 20.32 16.80
N LYS A 94 -5.26 20.11 16.93
CA LYS A 94 -6.21 19.36 16.10
C LYS A 94 -5.61 18.24 15.27
N LYS A 95 -5.91 17.01 15.71
CA LYS A 95 -5.97 15.83 14.85
C LYS A 95 -6.67 16.20 13.55
N PHE A 96 -6.09 15.79 12.43
CA PHE A 96 -6.59 16.08 11.11
C PHE A 96 -6.92 14.78 10.39
N GLN A 97 -8.02 14.70 9.66
CA GLN A 97 -8.35 13.51 8.86
C GLN A 97 -8.37 13.84 7.37
N GLY A 98 -7.56 13.14 6.59
CA GLY A 98 -7.51 13.29 5.14
C GLY A 98 -7.89 11.99 4.46
N MET A 99 -8.61 12.07 3.35
CA MET A 99 -8.87 10.93 2.48
C MET A 99 -7.86 10.90 1.34
N ILE A 100 -7.25 9.74 1.10
CA ILE A 100 -6.32 9.55 -0.02
C ILE A 100 -7.08 9.66 -1.33
N LYS A 101 -6.70 10.61 -2.18
CA LYS A 101 -7.34 10.86 -3.48
C LYS A 101 -6.49 10.48 -4.66
N ASP A 102 -5.18 10.54 -4.50
CA ASP A 102 -4.23 10.13 -5.52
C ASP A 102 -2.99 9.53 -4.86
N ILE A 103 -2.39 8.56 -5.54
CA ILE A 103 -1.15 7.90 -5.14
C ILE A 103 -0.26 7.86 -6.38
N GLN A 104 0.81 8.63 -6.37
CA GLN A 104 1.81 8.63 -7.42
C GLN A 104 3.05 7.92 -6.91
N VAL A 105 3.51 6.93 -7.68
CA VAL A 105 4.63 6.08 -7.31
C VAL A 105 5.79 6.43 -8.21
N GLU A 106 6.84 7.02 -7.65
CA GLU A 106 8.10 7.28 -8.35
C GLU A 106 9.07 6.12 -8.06
N PRO A 107 9.47 5.33 -9.07
CA PRO A 107 10.43 4.25 -8.89
C PRO A 107 11.83 4.81 -8.58
N GLY A 108 12.53 4.22 -7.61
CA GLY A 108 13.92 4.54 -7.28
C GLY A 108 14.91 3.70 -8.08
N ARG A 109 16.19 3.71 -7.67
CA ARG A 109 17.26 3.01 -8.41
C ARG A 109 17.24 1.49 -8.18
N THR A 110 16.64 1.04 -7.09
CA THR A 110 16.44 -0.38 -6.77
C THR A 110 14.95 -0.68 -6.60
N ALA A 111 14.56 -1.96 -6.62
CA ALA A 111 13.16 -2.37 -6.45
C ALA A 111 12.53 -1.98 -5.10
N TRP A 112 13.36 -1.61 -4.11
CA TRP A 112 12.94 -1.18 -2.77
C TRP A 112 13.15 0.32 -2.54
N GLU A 113 13.88 0.96 -3.43
CA GLU A 113 14.02 2.40 -3.46
C GLU A 113 12.88 2.97 -4.30
N GLY A 114 12.24 4.00 -3.78
CA GLY A 114 11.16 4.69 -4.45
C GLY A 114 10.52 5.68 -3.50
N THR A 115 9.78 6.61 -4.06
CA THR A 115 8.99 7.55 -3.26
C THR A 115 7.53 7.43 -3.65
N THR A 116 6.67 7.35 -2.65
CA THR A 116 5.22 7.37 -2.83
C THR A 116 4.71 8.75 -2.47
N ASP A 117 4.22 9.47 -3.47
CA ASP A 117 3.51 10.72 -3.29
C ASP A 117 2.03 10.44 -3.06
N ILE A 118 1.51 10.92 -1.93
CA ILE A 118 0.11 10.79 -1.56
C ILE A 118 -0.51 12.18 -1.63
N LEU A 119 -1.59 12.30 -2.40
CA LEU A 119 -2.47 13.44 -2.32
C LEU A 119 -3.60 13.13 -1.35
N LEU A 120 -3.60 13.80 -0.21
CA LEU A 120 -4.67 13.76 0.77
C LEU A 120 -5.61 14.94 0.53
N VAL A 121 -6.89 14.66 0.29
CA VAL A 121 -7.94 15.68 0.41
C VAL A 121 -8.39 15.73 1.85
N CYS A 122 -8.24 16.91 2.41
CA CYS A 122 -8.55 17.20 3.76
C CYS A 122 -10.06 17.18 4.02
N LEU A 123 -10.53 16.27 4.89
CA LEU A 123 -11.91 16.21 5.37
C LEU A 123 -12.02 17.03 6.65
N THR A 124 -12.20 18.35 6.55
CA THR A 124 -12.52 19.17 7.72
C THR A 124 -14.01 19.08 8.01
N GLU A 125 -14.40 18.39 9.10
CA GLU A 125 -15.77 18.46 9.64
C GLU A 125 -15.97 19.63 10.64
N ASN A 126 -14.92 20.37 10.98
CA ASN A 126 -15.02 21.49 11.93
C ASN A 126 -14.45 22.76 11.31
N ASP A 127 -15.27 23.82 11.26
CA ASP A 127 -14.96 25.24 10.96
C ASP A 127 -13.47 25.60 11.07
N ALA A 128 -12.70 25.24 10.04
CA ALA A 128 -11.26 25.42 9.98
C ALA A 128 -10.87 26.62 9.10
N THR A 129 -11.84 27.39 8.62
CA THR A 129 -11.59 28.62 7.84
C THR A 129 -10.82 29.67 8.63
N ASP A 130 -10.79 29.60 9.97
CA ASP A 130 -10.13 30.61 10.81
C ASP A 130 -8.74 30.23 11.35
N PHE A 131 -8.32 28.96 11.30
CA PHE A 131 -7.10 28.54 12.02
C PHE A 131 -5.80 28.65 11.18
N PHE A 132 -5.92 28.62 9.86
CA PHE A 132 -4.82 28.86 8.94
C PHE A 132 -5.21 29.92 7.92
N SER A 133 -5.62 31.10 8.41
CA SER A 133 -5.40 32.30 7.60
C SER A 133 -3.91 32.34 7.24
N SER A 134 -3.57 32.93 6.10
CA SER A 134 -2.20 33.08 5.57
C SER A 134 -1.20 33.80 6.51
N HIS A 135 -1.58 34.04 7.77
CA HIS A 135 -0.89 34.81 8.78
C HIS A 135 -0.49 33.99 10.03
N THR A 136 -0.91 32.73 10.17
CA THR A 136 -0.48 31.89 11.31
C THR A 136 0.95 31.39 11.09
N ARG A 137 1.97 32.22 11.38
CA ARG A 137 3.34 31.74 11.58
C ARG A 137 3.34 30.83 12.81
N VAL A 138 3.45 29.52 12.61
CA VAL A 138 3.78 28.59 13.68
C VAL A 138 5.20 28.95 14.14
N LEU A 139 5.30 29.67 15.25
CA LEU A 139 6.59 29.97 15.87
C LEU A 139 7.10 28.65 16.48
N LEU A 140 8.09 28.06 15.83
CA LEU A 140 8.77 26.88 16.35
C LEU A 140 9.53 27.24 17.63
N PRO A 141 9.44 26.41 18.69
CA PRO A 141 10.36 26.52 19.81
C PRO A 141 11.81 26.39 19.29
N GLN A 142 12.70 27.28 19.69
CA GLN A 142 14.10 27.20 19.28
C GLN A 142 14.73 25.90 19.83
N GLY A 143 15.06 24.97 18.94
CA GLY A 143 15.90 23.80 19.25
C GLY A 143 15.29 22.43 18.99
N GLU A 144 14.03 22.33 18.59
CA GLU A 144 13.36 21.04 18.39
C GLU A 144 12.73 20.91 17.00
N SER A 145 12.96 19.77 16.35
CA SER A 145 12.39 19.47 15.04
C SER A 145 10.94 18.98 15.20
N PRO A 146 9.94 19.70 14.69
CA PRO A 146 8.55 19.25 14.72
C PRO A 146 8.39 17.96 13.89
N MET A 147 7.54 17.04 14.35
CA MET A 147 7.27 15.79 13.65
C MET A 147 5.75 15.54 13.55
N VAL A 148 5.31 15.12 12.37
CA VAL A 148 3.92 14.76 12.12
C VAL A 148 3.80 13.24 12.10
N HIS A 149 2.89 12.70 12.91
CA HIS A 149 2.55 11.28 12.89
C HIS A 149 1.25 11.05 12.13
N GLY A 150 1.27 10.18 11.14
CA GLY A 150 0.07 9.70 10.45
C GLY A 150 -0.33 8.32 10.96
N GLN A 151 -1.63 8.06 11.05
CA GLN A 151 -2.18 6.74 11.33
C GLN A 151 -3.34 6.46 10.38
N VAL A 152 -3.30 5.32 9.69
CA VAL A 152 -4.44 4.87 8.88
C VAL A 152 -5.54 4.34 9.82
N LEU A 153 -6.76 4.88 9.71
CA LEU A 153 -7.86 4.51 10.61
C LEU A 153 -8.42 3.13 10.29
N LYS A 154 -8.49 2.27 11.31
CA LYS A 154 -9.05 0.92 11.19
C LYS A 154 -10.55 1.02 10.87
N GLY A 155 -10.97 0.46 9.74
CA GLY A 155 -12.37 0.51 9.30
C GLY A 155 -12.72 1.69 8.39
N SER A 156 -11.75 2.46 7.88
CA SER A 156 -11.97 3.45 6.80
C SER A 156 -12.41 2.83 5.45
N PHE A 157 -12.72 1.54 5.45
CA PHE A 157 -13.28 0.82 4.32
C PHE A 157 -14.80 0.99 4.38
N ASN A 158 -15.39 1.51 3.30
CA ASN A 158 -16.84 1.63 3.07
C ASN A 158 -17.53 2.95 3.49
N SER A 159 -17.04 4.09 3.03
CA SER A 159 -17.92 5.25 2.83
C SER A 159 -17.83 5.76 1.40
N PHE A 160 -18.56 5.10 0.49
CA PHE A 160 -19.15 5.83 -0.63
C PHE A 160 -20.10 6.87 -0.03
N GLY A 161 -19.59 8.05 0.29
CA GLY A 161 -20.44 9.20 0.57
C GLY A 161 -21.28 9.43 -0.68
N LYS A 162 -22.59 9.19 -0.59
CA LYS A 162 -23.55 9.66 -1.60
C LYS A 162 -23.36 11.17 -1.68
N ILE A 163 -22.75 11.64 -2.77
CA ILE A 163 -22.82 13.04 -3.15
C ILE A 163 -24.29 13.30 -3.47
N HIS A 164 -24.99 14.00 -2.58
CA HIS A 164 -26.31 14.52 -2.89
C HIS A 164 -26.12 15.60 -3.98
N ASN A 165 -26.51 15.27 -5.21
CA ASN A 165 -26.71 16.27 -6.25
C ASN A 165 -27.88 17.14 -5.80
N HIS A 166 -27.59 18.38 -5.41
CA HIS A 166 -28.61 19.43 -5.38
C HIS A 166 -28.92 19.83 -6.82
N GLU A 167 -30.14 19.55 -7.27
CA GLU A 167 -30.68 20.16 -8.48
C GLU A 167 -30.82 21.68 -8.29
N PRO A 168 -30.41 22.50 -9.27
CA PRO A 168 -30.77 23.91 -9.27
C PRO A 168 -32.19 24.06 -9.83
N SER A 169 -33.12 24.51 -8.99
CA SER A 169 -34.43 24.99 -9.43
C SER A 169 -34.30 26.38 -10.04
N ASP A 170 -34.79 26.52 -11.27
CA ASP A 170 -34.98 27.76 -12.00
C ASP A 170 -35.75 28.83 -11.19
N LEU A 171 -35.32 30.09 -11.30
CA LEU A 171 -36.20 31.23 -11.61
C LEU A 171 -35.38 32.47 -12.02
N LEU A 172 -35.89 33.12 -13.06
CA LEU A 172 -35.35 34.20 -13.89
C LEU A 172 -35.08 35.53 -13.17
N SER A 173 -34.06 36.28 -13.63
CA SER A 173 -34.24 37.58 -14.30
C SER A 173 -32.88 38.20 -14.66
N GLY A 174 -32.76 38.67 -15.91
CA GLY A 174 -31.51 39.06 -16.52
C GLY A 174 -31.06 40.50 -16.30
N VAL A 175 -29.79 40.74 -16.58
CA VAL A 175 -29.25 41.99 -17.12
C VAL A 175 -28.06 41.60 -18.01
N SER A 176 -28.08 42.09 -19.25
CA SER A 176 -27.03 41.94 -20.25
C SER A 176 -25.86 42.87 -19.96
N PHE A 177 -24.63 42.36 -20.03
CA PHE A 177 -23.47 43.16 -20.42
C PHE A 177 -22.62 42.37 -21.42
N PHE A 178 -22.45 42.95 -22.60
CA PHE A 178 -21.44 42.56 -23.58
C PHE A 178 -20.09 43.03 -23.06
N GLU A 179 -19.16 42.11 -22.81
CA GLU A 179 -17.74 42.44 -22.85
C GLU A 179 -16.98 41.28 -23.51
N LYS A 180 -16.20 41.66 -24.51
CA LYS A 180 -15.53 40.82 -25.48
C LYS A 180 -14.10 40.64 -25.00
N GLN A 181 -13.69 39.43 -24.62
CA GLN A 181 -12.25 39.13 -24.45
C GLN A 181 -11.94 37.65 -24.72
N GLU A 182 -11.30 37.48 -25.88
CA GLU A 182 -10.26 36.51 -26.26
C GLU A 182 -10.35 35.04 -25.83
N GLU A 183 -10.52 34.19 -26.85
CA GLU A 183 -10.12 32.78 -26.83
C GLU A 183 -8.65 32.62 -26.41
N MET A 184 -8.41 32.34 -25.13
CA MET A 184 -7.27 31.53 -24.75
C MET A 184 -7.67 30.06 -24.87
N LYS A 185 -7.08 29.38 -25.86
CA LYS A 185 -7.03 27.91 -25.92
C LYS A 185 -6.29 27.42 -24.68
N ASP A 186 -7.04 27.21 -23.60
CA ASP A 186 -6.56 26.45 -22.47
C ASP A 186 -6.47 25.00 -22.93
N GLY A 187 -5.25 24.59 -23.29
CA GLY A 187 -4.92 23.19 -23.50
C GLY A 187 -5.05 22.51 -22.15
N SER A 188 -6.27 22.07 -21.83
CA SER A 188 -6.49 21.20 -20.69
C SER A 188 -5.61 19.98 -20.91
N LEU A 189 -4.51 19.94 -20.16
CA LEU A 189 -3.81 18.71 -19.88
C LEU A 189 -4.86 17.85 -19.19
N ILE A 190 -5.52 16.99 -19.96
CA ILE A 190 -6.27 15.87 -19.40
C ILE A 190 -5.25 15.15 -18.55
N LEU A 191 -5.35 15.32 -17.23
CA LEU A 191 -4.51 14.62 -16.29
C LEU A 191 -4.87 13.15 -16.46
N GLN A 192 -4.07 12.45 -17.25
CA GLN A 192 -4.12 11.01 -17.40
C GLN A 192 -3.99 10.43 -16.01
N LYS A 193 -5.06 9.76 -15.54
CA LYS A 193 -5.09 9.19 -14.19
C LYS A 193 -4.18 7.97 -14.20
N THR A 194 -2.90 8.21 -13.96
CA THR A 194 -1.94 7.16 -13.65
C THR A 194 -2.27 6.58 -12.28
N GLY A 195 -2.41 5.27 -12.16
CA GLY A 195 -2.66 4.63 -10.87
C GLY A 195 -3.19 3.21 -10.99
N VAL A 196 -3.48 2.61 -9.83
CA VAL A 196 -4.03 1.25 -9.71
C VAL A 196 -5.50 1.35 -9.30
N SER A 197 -6.36 0.68 -10.06
CA SER A 197 -7.74 0.42 -9.72
C SER A 197 -7.82 -0.95 -9.04
N THR A 198 -8.39 -0.98 -7.84
CA THR A 198 -8.61 -2.20 -7.05
C THR A 198 -10.11 -2.48 -7.00
N SER A 199 -10.51 -3.71 -7.33
CA SER A 199 -11.88 -4.18 -7.21
C SER A 199 -11.96 -5.48 -6.43
N ARG A 200 -13.01 -5.66 -5.63
CA ARG A 200 -13.20 -6.88 -4.85
C ARG A 200 -13.73 -8.00 -5.75
N LEU A 201 -13.18 -9.19 -5.59
CA LEU A 201 -13.62 -10.42 -6.23
C LEU A 201 -14.05 -11.45 -5.18
N THR A 202 -15.04 -12.26 -5.56
CA THR A 202 -15.42 -13.46 -4.84
C THR A 202 -15.39 -14.61 -5.83
N ILE A 203 -14.62 -15.65 -5.53
CA ILE A 203 -14.44 -16.82 -6.38
C ILE A 203 -15.08 -18.01 -5.67
N GLU A 204 -16.10 -18.60 -6.28
CA GLU A 204 -16.80 -19.75 -5.73
C GLU A 204 -16.02 -21.05 -6.01
N LYS A 205 -15.85 -21.87 -4.96
CA LYS A 205 -15.34 -23.24 -5.08
C LYS A 205 -16.49 -24.20 -5.36
N GLY A 206 -16.19 -25.32 -6.01
CA GLY A 206 -17.18 -26.38 -6.28
C GLY A 206 -17.78 -27.05 -5.04
N ASN A 207 -17.27 -26.76 -3.84
CA ASN A 207 -17.80 -27.22 -2.55
C ASN A 207 -18.67 -26.17 -1.84
N GLY A 208 -19.00 -25.05 -2.49
CA GLY A 208 -19.82 -23.97 -1.95
C GLY A 208 -19.07 -22.94 -1.08
N GLN A 209 -17.78 -23.15 -0.79
CA GLN A 209 -16.97 -22.14 -0.11
C GLN A 209 -16.58 -21.01 -1.07
N GLN A 210 -16.42 -19.81 -0.53
CA GLN A 210 -16.01 -18.62 -1.25
C GLN A 210 -14.58 -18.20 -0.90
N ILE A 211 -13.79 -17.91 -1.94
CA ILE A 211 -12.48 -17.29 -1.84
C ILE A 211 -12.65 -15.79 -2.04
N SER A 212 -12.28 -14.99 -1.03
CA SER A 212 -12.23 -13.54 -1.14
C SER A 212 -10.90 -13.10 -1.75
N ALA A 213 -11.00 -12.32 -2.83
CA ALA A 213 -9.86 -11.82 -3.59
C ALA A 213 -10.00 -10.33 -3.92
N TYR A 214 -8.90 -9.75 -4.38
CA TYR A 214 -8.87 -8.44 -5.03
C TYR A 214 -8.26 -8.59 -6.41
N HIS A 215 -8.80 -7.80 -7.34
CA HIS A 215 -8.24 -7.57 -8.65
C HIS A 215 -7.67 -6.16 -8.70
N ASP A 216 -6.36 -6.08 -8.79
CA ASP A 216 -5.62 -4.83 -8.98
C ASP A 216 -5.22 -4.73 -10.46
N GLN A 217 -5.49 -3.57 -11.07
CA GLN A 217 -5.16 -3.32 -12.46
C GLN A 217 -4.77 -1.86 -12.67
N PRO A 218 -3.93 -1.55 -13.66
CA PRO A 218 -3.69 -0.17 -14.07
C PRO A 218 -5.00 0.51 -14.50
N ILE A 219 -5.18 1.77 -14.11
CA ILE A 219 -6.32 2.60 -14.52
C ILE A 219 -6.31 2.82 -16.04
N GLU A 220 -5.11 2.82 -16.65
CA GLU A 220 -4.92 3.10 -18.07
C GLU A 220 -4.57 1.86 -18.91
N GLY A 221 -5.15 1.82 -20.10
CA GLY A 221 -4.98 0.75 -21.08
C GLY A 221 -5.81 -0.48 -20.74
N ASN A 222 -7.04 -0.51 -21.25
CA ASN A 222 -7.84 -1.72 -21.29
C ASN A 222 -7.33 -2.63 -22.41
N SER A 223 -6.35 -3.48 -22.11
CA SER A 223 -6.08 -4.63 -22.98
C SER A 223 -6.29 -5.90 -22.18
N THR A 224 -7.31 -6.67 -22.59
CA THR A 224 -7.65 -8.00 -22.08
C THR A 224 -6.51 -9.02 -22.18
N ASP A 225 -5.46 -8.68 -22.93
CA ASP A 225 -4.34 -9.58 -23.24
C ASP A 225 -3.13 -9.36 -22.32
N ARG A 226 -3.25 -8.48 -21.32
CA ARG A 226 -2.20 -8.25 -20.33
C ARG A 226 -1.96 -9.52 -19.51
N PRO A 227 -0.70 -9.87 -19.19
CA PRO A 227 -0.42 -10.98 -18.30
C PRO A 227 -1.08 -10.78 -16.94
N VAL A 228 -1.50 -11.89 -16.32
CA VAL A 228 -2.16 -11.89 -15.02
C VAL A 228 -1.24 -12.51 -13.98
N VAL A 229 -1.03 -11.81 -12.88
CA VAL A 229 -0.27 -12.29 -11.73
C VAL A 229 -1.25 -12.83 -10.68
N VAL A 230 -1.07 -14.06 -10.23
CA VAL A 230 -1.82 -14.65 -9.11
C VAL A 230 -0.90 -14.71 -7.90
N ILE A 231 -1.24 -13.99 -6.83
CA ILE A 231 -0.46 -13.95 -5.60
C ILE A 231 -1.11 -14.83 -4.54
N ALA A 232 -0.41 -15.90 -4.17
CA ALA A 232 -0.79 -16.81 -3.10
C ALA A 232 -0.02 -16.43 -1.81
N PRO A 233 -0.71 -15.94 -0.78
CA PRO A 233 -0.07 -15.58 0.48
C PRO A 233 0.45 -16.83 1.20
N GLY A 234 1.50 -16.65 2.00
CA GLY A 234 2.06 -17.68 2.86
C GLY A 234 1.13 -18.07 4.03
N TYR A 235 1.56 -19.07 4.78
CA TYR A 235 0.84 -19.49 5.99
C TYR A 235 0.89 -18.39 7.06
N GLY A 236 -0.25 -18.07 7.66
CA GLY A 236 -0.41 -16.96 8.61
C GLY A 236 -0.48 -15.57 7.96
N GLU A 237 -0.36 -15.48 6.63
CA GLU A 237 -0.45 -14.23 5.87
C GLU A 237 -1.79 -14.12 5.12
N THR A 238 -2.08 -12.93 4.65
CA THR A 238 -3.30 -12.59 3.91
C THR A 238 -2.95 -11.88 2.61
N LYS A 239 -3.93 -11.71 1.72
CA LYS A 239 -3.81 -10.89 0.52
C LYS A 239 -3.42 -9.43 0.78
N ARG A 240 -3.51 -8.94 2.03
CA ARG A 240 -3.09 -7.58 2.40
C ARG A 240 -1.59 -7.45 2.56
N ASP A 241 -0.90 -8.51 2.98
CA ASP A 241 0.55 -8.53 3.18
C ASP A 241 1.32 -8.35 1.86
N TYR A 242 0.65 -8.58 0.73
CA TYR A 242 1.19 -8.46 -0.61
C TYR A 242 0.73 -7.21 -1.38
N LEU A 243 0.10 -6.24 -0.70
CA LEU A 243 -0.46 -5.06 -1.37
C LEU A 243 0.59 -4.28 -2.17
N THR A 244 1.74 -4.00 -1.56
CA THR A 244 2.86 -3.30 -2.20
C THR A 244 3.33 -4.02 -3.48
N LEU A 245 3.49 -5.35 -3.41
CA LEU A 245 3.92 -6.14 -4.55
C LEU A 245 2.85 -6.17 -5.66
N ALA A 246 1.57 -6.27 -5.27
CA ALA A 246 0.46 -6.22 -6.21
C ALA A 246 0.41 -4.87 -6.93
N TYR A 247 0.59 -3.77 -6.21
CA TYR A 247 0.59 -2.42 -6.78
C TYR A 247 1.79 -2.19 -7.69
N TYR A 248 2.96 -2.75 -7.33
CA TYR A 248 4.12 -2.76 -8.21
C TYR A 248 3.79 -3.44 -9.55
N PHE A 249 3.24 -4.66 -9.54
CA PHE A 249 2.86 -5.35 -10.78
C PHE A 249 1.76 -4.59 -11.55
N ALA A 250 0.71 -4.14 -10.88
CA ALA A 250 -0.39 -3.42 -11.52
C ALA A 250 0.07 -2.11 -12.18
N SER A 251 0.92 -1.34 -11.49
CA SER A 251 1.52 -0.10 -12.03
C SER A 251 2.43 -0.37 -13.24
N ASN A 252 2.96 -1.59 -13.37
CA ASN A 252 3.76 -2.04 -14.51
C ASN A 252 2.93 -2.74 -15.61
N GLY A 253 1.60 -2.57 -15.60
CA GLY A 253 0.75 -3.02 -16.70
C GLY A 253 0.18 -4.43 -16.56
N TYR A 254 0.36 -5.10 -15.41
CA TYR A 254 -0.18 -6.43 -15.17
C TYR A 254 -1.59 -6.36 -14.56
N HIS A 255 -2.42 -7.36 -14.83
CA HIS A 255 -3.53 -7.64 -13.91
C HIS A 255 -2.98 -8.42 -12.72
N VAL A 256 -3.50 -8.17 -11.52
CA VAL A 256 -3.07 -8.90 -10.33
C VAL A 256 -4.29 -9.41 -9.58
N VAL A 257 -4.30 -10.70 -9.27
CA VAL A 257 -5.30 -11.33 -8.41
C VAL A 257 -4.59 -11.81 -7.15
N ARG A 258 -4.93 -11.20 -6.02
CA ARG A 258 -4.45 -11.58 -4.68
C ARG A 258 -5.64 -12.05 -3.85
N TYR A 259 -5.48 -13.13 -3.10
CA TYR A 259 -6.60 -13.81 -2.45
C TYR A 259 -6.21 -14.36 -1.07
N ASP A 260 -7.20 -14.64 -0.22
CA ASP A 260 -6.99 -15.39 1.02
C ASP A 260 -7.37 -16.85 0.79
N HIS A 261 -6.58 -17.80 1.31
CA HIS A 261 -6.97 -19.22 1.27
C HIS A 261 -8.22 -19.47 2.12
N THR A 262 -9.03 -20.47 1.77
CA THR A 262 -10.13 -20.92 2.64
C THR A 262 -9.58 -21.67 3.85
N ASN A 263 -10.37 -21.69 4.93
CA ASN A 263 -9.95 -22.24 6.22
C ASN A 263 -8.62 -21.66 6.70
N HIS A 264 -8.28 -20.42 6.34
CA HIS A 264 -7.04 -19.74 6.71
C HIS A 264 -7.36 -18.40 7.38
N VAL A 265 -6.35 -17.73 7.92
CA VAL A 265 -6.52 -16.33 8.34
C VAL A 265 -6.83 -15.47 7.11
N GLY A 266 -7.87 -14.63 7.18
CA GLY A 266 -8.32 -13.81 6.06
C GLY A 266 -9.84 -13.62 6.00
N GLU A 267 -10.33 -13.26 4.82
CA GLU A 267 -11.74 -12.97 4.51
C GLU A 267 -12.43 -14.05 3.66
N SER A 268 -11.71 -15.12 3.32
CA SER A 268 -12.27 -16.30 2.67
C SER A 268 -12.98 -17.21 3.67
N ASP A 269 -13.88 -18.06 3.18
CA ASP A 269 -14.69 -18.92 4.03
C ASP A 269 -13.88 -19.96 4.81
N GLY A 270 -14.43 -20.39 5.94
CA GLY A 270 -13.89 -21.49 6.73
C GLY A 270 -13.22 -21.06 8.03
N LEU A 271 -12.77 -22.04 8.80
CA LEU A 271 -12.15 -21.83 10.10
C LEU A 271 -10.64 -22.03 9.98
N HIS A 272 -9.85 -21.08 10.45
CA HIS A 272 -8.39 -21.05 10.24
C HIS A 272 -7.64 -22.30 10.73
N TYR A 273 -8.19 -23.02 11.73
CA TYR A 273 -7.61 -24.26 12.26
C TYR A 273 -7.97 -25.51 11.43
N HIS A 274 -8.74 -25.36 10.36
CA HIS A 274 -8.97 -26.40 9.35
C HIS A 274 -8.08 -26.22 8.11
N VAL A 275 -7.14 -25.27 8.12
CA VAL A 275 -6.17 -25.12 7.04
C VAL A 275 -5.38 -26.42 6.87
N SER A 276 -5.17 -26.80 5.62
CA SER A 276 -4.14 -27.77 5.24
C SER A 276 -3.43 -27.31 3.97
N LEU A 277 -2.22 -27.80 3.73
CA LEU A 277 -1.51 -27.54 2.47
C LEU A 277 -2.31 -28.07 1.26
N SER A 278 -3.07 -29.15 1.44
CA SER A 278 -3.97 -29.68 0.41
C SER A 278 -5.11 -28.72 0.09
N SER A 279 -5.77 -28.14 1.11
CA SER A 279 -6.83 -27.15 0.87
C SER A 279 -6.29 -25.87 0.22
N MET A 280 -5.10 -25.39 0.63
CA MET A 280 -4.46 -24.23 0.00
C MET A 280 -4.11 -24.51 -1.48
N LYS A 281 -3.76 -25.76 -1.81
CA LYS A 281 -3.49 -26.20 -3.20
C LYS A 281 -4.76 -26.14 -4.03
N ASP A 282 -5.86 -26.65 -3.49
CA ASP A 282 -7.15 -26.64 -4.17
C ASP A 282 -7.65 -25.19 -4.37
N ASP A 283 -7.38 -24.29 -3.43
CA ASP A 283 -7.66 -22.86 -3.55
C ASP A 283 -6.82 -22.24 -4.66
N PHE A 284 -5.50 -22.46 -4.65
CA PHE A 284 -4.60 -21.97 -5.69
C PHE A 284 -5.04 -22.39 -7.09
N GLN A 285 -5.35 -23.67 -7.27
CA GLN A 285 -5.84 -24.20 -8.56
C GLN A 285 -7.21 -23.62 -8.92
N THR A 286 -8.08 -23.34 -7.95
CA THR A 286 -9.38 -22.71 -8.20
C THR A 286 -9.23 -21.27 -8.67
N VAL A 287 -8.35 -20.50 -8.02
CA VAL A 287 -8.05 -19.12 -8.45
C VAL A 287 -7.38 -19.11 -9.81
N ALA A 288 -6.40 -19.99 -10.07
CA ALA A 288 -5.77 -20.09 -11.38
C ALA A 288 -6.76 -20.46 -12.49
N ARG A 289 -7.70 -21.38 -12.23
CA ARG A 289 -8.80 -21.71 -13.16
C ARG A 289 -9.73 -20.53 -13.40
N TYR A 290 -10.11 -19.81 -12.34
CA TYR A 290 -10.90 -18.59 -12.47
C TYR A 290 -10.20 -17.54 -13.35
N VAL A 291 -8.91 -17.32 -13.12
CA VAL A 291 -8.08 -16.40 -13.90
C VAL A 291 -8.00 -16.84 -15.36
N ARG A 292 -7.77 -18.13 -15.63
CA ARG A 292 -7.78 -18.65 -17.00
C ARG A 292 -9.15 -18.49 -17.68
N GLY A 293 -10.25 -18.64 -16.95
CA GLY A 293 -11.59 -18.40 -17.48
C GLY A 293 -11.87 -16.92 -17.78
N THR A 294 -11.31 -16.02 -16.97
CA THR A 294 -11.51 -14.56 -17.09
C THR A 294 -10.60 -13.93 -18.15
N TRP A 295 -9.36 -14.41 -18.26
CA TRP A 295 -8.36 -13.98 -19.24
C TRP A 295 -7.80 -15.20 -20.01
N PRO A 296 -8.56 -15.76 -20.98
CA PRO A 296 -8.20 -17.01 -21.65
C PRO A 296 -6.85 -16.99 -22.35
N HIS A 297 -6.48 -15.85 -22.96
CA HIS A 297 -5.29 -15.70 -23.79
C HIS A 297 -4.08 -15.11 -23.06
N SER A 298 -4.26 -14.62 -21.83
CA SER A 298 -3.17 -14.03 -21.07
C SER A 298 -2.22 -15.09 -20.52
N ALA A 299 -0.93 -14.76 -20.48
CA ALA A 299 0.03 -15.50 -19.68
C ALA A 299 -0.33 -15.36 -18.19
N ILE A 300 -0.29 -16.47 -17.45
CA ILE A 300 -0.56 -16.46 -16.01
C ILE A 300 0.75 -16.67 -15.28
N ILE A 301 1.07 -15.75 -14.37
CA ILE A 301 2.27 -15.79 -13.54
C ILE A 301 1.81 -16.07 -12.11
N GLY A 302 2.26 -17.17 -11.52
CA GLY A 302 2.03 -17.42 -10.09
C GLY A 302 3.15 -16.80 -9.26
N VAL A 303 2.79 -16.11 -8.19
CA VAL A 303 3.71 -15.66 -7.15
C VAL A 303 3.26 -16.33 -5.86
N ALA A 304 4.13 -17.15 -5.26
CA ALA A 304 3.79 -17.90 -4.08
C ALA A 304 4.90 -17.78 -3.04
N ALA A 305 4.53 -17.44 -1.81
CA ALA A 305 5.50 -17.17 -0.76
C ALA A 305 5.49 -18.20 0.36
N SER A 306 6.63 -18.39 1.04
CA SER A 306 6.74 -19.26 2.21
C SER A 306 6.22 -20.68 1.92
N LEU A 307 5.32 -21.22 2.75
CA LEU A 307 4.67 -22.52 2.54
C LEU A 307 3.80 -22.57 1.27
N ALA A 308 3.27 -21.44 0.80
CA ALA A 308 2.48 -21.41 -0.43
C ALA A 308 3.35 -21.73 -1.66
N SER A 309 4.67 -21.55 -1.61
CA SER A 309 5.55 -22.00 -2.70
C SER A 309 5.48 -23.51 -2.91
N ARG A 310 5.44 -24.31 -1.84
CA ARG A 310 5.27 -25.77 -1.93
C ARG A 310 3.89 -26.14 -2.48
N VAL A 311 2.88 -25.40 -2.04
CA VAL A 311 1.49 -25.53 -2.50
C VAL A 311 1.41 -25.31 -4.02
N ALA A 312 1.91 -24.18 -4.51
CA ALA A 312 1.91 -23.84 -5.93
C ALA A 312 2.75 -24.83 -6.76
N LEU A 313 3.92 -25.25 -6.27
CA LEU A 313 4.75 -26.26 -6.95
C LEU A 313 4.00 -27.59 -7.11
N LYS A 314 3.30 -28.05 -6.07
CA LYS A 314 2.50 -29.27 -6.11
C LYS A 314 1.28 -29.11 -7.02
N ALA A 315 0.61 -27.97 -6.97
CA ALA A 315 -0.52 -27.64 -7.84
C ALA A 315 -0.12 -27.71 -9.33
N GLU A 316 0.99 -27.07 -9.70
CA GLU A 316 1.47 -27.02 -11.09
C GLU A 316 2.06 -28.33 -11.57
N ALA A 317 2.63 -29.15 -10.66
CA ALA A 317 3.05 -30.51 -11.01
C ALA A 317 1.85 -31.43 -11.36
N GLU A 318 0.68 -31.18 -10.78
CA GLU A 318 -0.54 -31.98 -11.02
C GLU A 318 -1.40 -31.43 -12.15
N CYS A 319 -1.55 -30.11 -12.22
CA CYS A 319 -2.38 -29.43 -13.21
C CYS A 319 -1.65 -28.14 -13.65
N PRO A 320 -0.75 -28.23 -14.65
CA PRO A 320 -0.04 -27.07 -15.16
C PRO A 320 -1.02 -26.01 -15.67
N SER A 321 -0.92 -24.80 -15.16
CA SER A 321 -1.82 -23.68 -15.48
C SER A 321 -1.08 -22.36 -15.72
N LEU A 322 0.15 -22.25 -15.21
CA LEU A 322 0.98 -21.06 -15.25
C LEU A 322 1.99 -21.09 -16.39
N SER A 323 2.33 -19.90 -16.87
CA SER A 323 3.46 -19.66 -17.77
C SER A 323 4.78 -19.46 -17.01
N LEU A 324 4.70 -19.00 -15.75
CA LEU A 324 5.84 -18.76 -14.87
C LEU A 324 5.39 -18.91 -13.41
N LEU A 325 6.23 -19.54 -12.58
CA LEU A 325 6.06 -19.58 -11.13
C LEU A 325 7.25 -18.89 -10.45
N ILE A 326 6.97 -17.82 -9.70
CA ILE A 326 7.92 -17.10 -8.86
C ILE A 326 7.68 -17.53 -7.42
N MET A 327 8.74 -17.98 -6.75
CA MET A 327 8.68 -18.43 -5.36
C MET A 327 9.46 -17.47 -4.45
N LEU A 328 8.79 -16.88 -3.46
CA LEU A 328 9.39 -15.92 -2.53
C LEU A 328 9.65 -16.60 -1.18
N MET A 329 10.89 -16.57 -0.68
CA MET A 329 11.28 -17.13 0.62
C MET A 329 10.73 -18.55 0.85
N SER A 330 10.93 -19.43 -0.14
CA SER A 330 10.17 -20.68 -0.25
C SER A 330 10.48 -21.69 0.85
N ILE A 331 9.42 -22.29 1.40
CA ILE A 331 9.51 -23.42 2.33
C ILE A 331 9.07 -24.67 1.58
N VAL A 332 10.02 -25.33 0.91
CA VAL A 332 9.74 -26.54 0.12
C VAL A 332 9.79 -27.80 0.99
N ASN A 333 10.77 -27.93 1.90
CA ASN A 333 10.85 -29.07 2.81
C ASN A 333 10.38 -28.65 4.21
N VAL A 334 9.08 -28.82 4.47
CA VAL A 334 8.44 -28.37 5.72
C VAL A 334 9.04 -29.08 6.93
N GLN A 335 9.18 -30.42 6.87
CA GLN A 335 9.77 -31.20 7.96
C GLN A 335 11.18 -30.75 8.31
N ARG A 336 12.06 -30.58 7.31
CA ARG A 336 13.42 -30.10 7.55
C ARG A 336 13.44 -28.67 8.08
N SER A 337 12.56 -27.81 7.58
CA SER A 337 12.48 -26.42 8.02
C SER A 337 12.02 -26.33 9.47
N ALA A 338 10.95 -27.05 9.83
CA ALA A 338 10.49 -27.18 11.20
C ALA A 338 11.56 -27.79 12.12
N ALA A 339 12.23 -28.87 11.68
CA ALA A 339 13.30 -29.49 12.47
C ALA A 339 14.49 -28.55 12.71
N THR A 340 14.81 -27.69 11.74
CA THR A 340 15.86 -26.69 11.89
C THR A 340 15.46 -25.59 12.89
N VAL A 341 14.19 -25.16 12.86
CA VAL A 341 13.69 -24.10 13.76
C VAL A 341 13.52 -24.63 15.19
N HIS A 342 12.95 -25.81 15.34
CA HIS A 342 12.63 -26.40 16.65
C HIS A 342 13.75 -27.25 17.25
N GLN A 343 14.82 -27.51 16.48
CA GLN A 343 15.91 -28.42 16.86
C GLN A 343 15.45 -29.86 17.16
N GLU A 344 14.25 -30.22 16.69
CA GLU A 344 13.63 -31.53 16.85
C GLU A 344 12.75 -31.84 15.62
N ASP A 345 12.76 -33.09 15.17
CA ASP A 345 11.87 -33.54 14.08
C ASP A 345 10.44 -33.78 14.60
N LEU A 346 9.66 -32.70 14.62
CA LEU A 346 8.26 -32.71 15.07
C LEU A 346 7.37 -33.68 14.28
N PHE A 347 7.69 -33.95 13.00
CA PHE A 347 6.92 -34.84 12.14
C PHE A 347 7.22 -36.30 12.48
N ALA A 348 8.51 -36.64 12.67
CA ALA A 348 8.91 -37.97 13.12
C ALA A 348 8.40 -38.26 14.54
N ALA A 349 8.44 -37.27 15.44
CA ALA A 349 7.88 -37.40 16.79
C ALA A 349 6.38 -37.70 16.76
N TYR A 350 5.61 -36.97 15.94
CA TYR A 350 4.16 -37.21 15.79
C TYR A 350 3.83 -38.60 15.22
N GLY A 351 4.66 -39.11 14.29
CA GLY A 351 4.49 -40.46 13.74
C GLY A 351 4.75 -41.58 14.74
N ASN A 352 5.51 -41.31 15.81
CA ASN A 352 5.88 -42.28 16.83
C ASN A 352 5.00 -42.18 18.09
N GLU A 353 4.55 -40.99 18.49
CA GLU A 353 3.57 -40.75 19.56
C GLU A 353 2.71 -39.52 19.24
N PRO A 354 1.36 -39.58 19.41
CA PRO A 354 0.50 -38.43 19.19
C PRO A 354 0.74 -37.37 20.29
N CYS A 355 1.65 -36.43 20.04
CA CYS A 355 1.91 -35.32 20.94
C CYS A 355 0.82 -34.24 20.76
N PRO A 356 0.05 -33.89 21.81
CA PRO A 356 -1.02 -32.88 21.70
C PRO A 356 -0.50 -31.48 21.33
N ALA A 357 0.78 -31.20 21.58
CA ALA A 357 1.41 -29.90 21.33
C ALA A 357 1.83 -29.68 19.85
N SER A 358 1.95 -30.74 19.05
CA SER A 358 2.34 -30.65 17.63
C SER A 358 1.15 -30.54 16.66
N ALA A 359 -0.09 -30.64 17.16
CA ALA A 359 -1.30 -30.56 16.33
C ALA A 359 -1.46 -29.21 15.59
N ASN A 360 -0.81 -28.15 16.05
CA ASN A 360 -0.84 -26.83 15.40
C ASN A 360 0.27 -26.64 14.34
N PHE A 361 1.18 -27.61 14.18
CA PHE A 361 2.28 -27.56 13.21
C PHE A 361 2.00 -28.37 11.94
N LEU A 362 0.95 -29.19 11.92
CA LEU A 362 0.65 -30.16 10.86
C LEU A 362 -0.58 -29.80 10.04
#